data_AF-A0A3M1GYL9-F1
#
_entry.id   AF-A0A3M1GYL9-F1
#
_cell.length_a   1.000
_cell.length_b   1.000
_cell.length_c   1.000
_cell.angle_alpha   90.00
_cell.angle_beta   90.00
_cell.angle_gamma   90.00
#
_symmetry.space_group_name_H-M   'P 1'
#
loop_
_entity.id
_entity.type
_entity.pdbx_description
1 polymer ?
#
loop_
_entity_poly.entity_id
_entity_poly.type
_entity_poly.pdbx_seq_one_letter_code
_entity_poly.pdbx_strand_id
1 'polypeptide(L)'
;PEKWPISTGEARAGFLQLWHEVKQDRPDFSTIGVVNPPGQGVSGLRVALELLTGHEVDESQLQGQFGNTLYVPIPGVVTDDNFEEVYELYKDSPASYTLDGWISQADAHAFMK
;
A
#
# COMPACT_ATOMS: atom_id res chain seq x y z
N PRO A 1 -2.01 -23.57 -19.31
CA PRO A 1 -2.83 -24.52 -18.52
C PRO A 1 -4.29 -24.05 -18.54
N GLU A 2 -5.25 -24.95 -18.28
CA GLU A 2 -6.68 -24.60 -18.20
C GLU A 2 -6.97 -23.63 -17.04
N LYS A 3 -6.33 -23.83 -15.88
CA LYS A 3 -6.30 -22.87 -14.77
C LYS A 3 -4.90 -22.28 -14.61
N TRP A 4 -4.82 -20.96 -14.58
CA TRP A 4 -3.55 -20.26 -14.32
C TRP A 4 -3.26 -20.20 -12.82
N PRO A 5 -1.97 -20.22 -12.42
CA PRO A 5 -1.61 -19.98 -11.03
C PRO A 5 -1.98 -18.55 -10.65
N ILE A 6 -2.53 -18.39 -9.44
CA ILE A 6 -2.71 -17.06 -8.86
C ILE A 6 -1.33 -16.56 -8.48
N SER A 7 -0.87 -15.52 -9.18
CA SER A 7 0.31 -14.76 -8.78
C SER A 7 -0.14 -13.55 -7.97
N THR A 8 0.75 -13.01 -7.15
CA THR A 8 0.59 -11.68 -6.55
C THR A 8 1.58 -10.73 -7.21
N GLY A 9 1.22 -9.46 -7.33
CA GLY A 9 2.10 -8.41 -7.82
C GLY A 9 2.13 -7.19 -6.91
N GLU A 10 3.12 -6.33 -7.10
CA GLU A 10 3.08 -4.98 -6.53
C GLU A 10 2.05 -4.16 -7.30
N ALA A 11 1.16 -3.45 -6.59
CA ALA A 11 0.14 -2.60 -7.19
C ALA A 11 0.78 -1.35 -7.81
N ARG A 12 1.35 -1.50 -9.00
CA ARG A 12 1.81 -0.41 -9.86
C ARG A 12 0.83 -0.21 -11.01
N ALA A 13 0.76 0.98 -11.58
CA ALA A 13 -0.10 1.26 -12.73
C ALA A 13 0.16 0.26 -13.87
N GLY A 14 1.43 -0.06 -14.17
CA GLY A 14 1.77 -1.06 -15.18
C GLY A 14 1.28 -2.48 -14.86
N PHE A 15 1.22 -2.84 -13.59
CA PHE A 15 0.64 -4.12 -13.17
C PHE A 15 -0.87 -4.15 -13.39
N LEU A 16 -1.57 -3.06 -13.04
CA LEU A 16 -3.02 -2.93 -13.25
C LEU A 16 -3.39 -2.90 -14.74
N GLN A 17 -2.59 -2.21 -15.56
CA GLN A 17 -2.73 -2.18 -17.02
C GLN A 17 -2.59 -3.58 -17.62
N LEU A 18 -1.52 -4.31 -17.25
CA LEU A 18 -1.33 -5.68 -17.71
C LEU A 18 -2.44 -6.62 -17.24
N TRP A 19 -2.92 -6.45 -16.01
CA TRP A 19 -4.05 -7.21 -15.50
C TRP A 19 -5.31 -6.94 -16.35
N HIS A 20 -5.62 -5.68 -16.65
CA HIS A 20 -6.75 -5.32 -17.50
C HIS A 20 -6.63 -5.95 -18.91
N GLU A 21 -5.45 -5.88 -19.52
CA GLU A 21 -5.15 -6.51 -20.81
C GLU A 21 -5.39 -8.02 -20.78
N VAL A 22 -4.86 -8.72 -19.77
CA VAL A 22 -5.06 -10.17 -19.63
C VAL A 22 -6.55 -10.51 -19.46
N LYS A 23 -7.33 -9.69 -18.73
CA LYS A 23 -8.77 -9.92 -18.57
C LYS A 23 -9.57 -9.76 -19.87
N GLN A 24 -9.07 -9.02 -20.86
CA GLN A 24 -9.74 -8.93 -22.18
C GLN A 24 -9.75 -10.27 -22.90
N ASP A 25 -8.66 -11.03 -22.78
CA ASP A 25 -8.53 -12.36 -23.38
C ASP A 25 -8.99 -13.49 -22.45
N ARG A 26 -8.91 -13.28 -21.14
CA ARG A 26 -9.19 -14.26 -20.08
C ARG A 26 -10.02 -13.64 -18.97
N PRO A 27 -11.34 -13.53 -19.14
CA PRO A 27 -12.21 -12.87 -18.17
C PRO A 27 -12.20 -13.52 -16.77
N ASP A 28 -11.82 -14.79 -16.69
CA ASP A 28 -11.71 -15.58 -15.46
C ASP A 28 -10.34 -15.47 -14.75
N PHE A 29 -9.39 -14.73 -15.35
CA PHE A 29 -8.09 -14.49 -14.72
C PHE A 29 -8.23 -13.64 -13.45
N SER A 30 -7.62 -14.13 -12.37
CA SER A 30 -7.63 -13.53 -11.03
C SER A 30 -6.21 -13.42 -10.47
N THR A 31 -5.92 -12.29 -9.84
CA THR A 31 -4.66 -11.98 -9.16
C THR A 31 -4.91 -10.96 -8.05
N ILE A 32 -3.87 -10.62 -7.31
CA ILE A 32 -3.91 -9.64 -6.22
C ILE A 32 -2.74 -8.66 -6.39
N GLY A 33 -3.03 -7.37 -6.39
CA GLY A 33 -2.05 -6.30 -6.33
C GLY A 33 -1.90 -5.79 -4.91
N VAL A 34 -0.73 -5.95 -4.28
CA VAL A 34 -0.48 -5.41 -2.94
C VAL A 34 0.18 -4.03 -3.07
N VAL A 35 -0.41 -3.01 -2.44
CA VAL A 35 0.20 -1.68 -2.39
C VAL A 35 1.39 -1.76 -1.43
N ASN A 36 2.61 -1.62 -1.95
CA ASN A 36 3.81 -1.50 -1.14
C ASN A 36 4.21 -0.01 -1.10
N PRO A 37 3.74 0.76 -0.11
CA PRO A 37 3.81 2.21 -0.18
C PRO A 37 5.25 2.70 -0.19
N PRO A 38 5.72 3.45 -1.21
CA PRO A 38 6.95 4.25 -1.07
C PRO A 38 6.81 5.40 -0.04
N GLY A 39 5.59 5.76 0.34
CA GLY A 39 5.22 6.83 1.27
C GLY A 39 5.64 6.60 2.73
N GLN A 40 6.38 5.53 3.04
CA GLN A 40 6.93 5.28 4.38
C GLN A 40 7.81 6.43 4.87
N GLY A 41 8.52 7.11 3.97
CA GLY A 41 9.26 8.32 4.31
C GLY A 41 8.35 9.46 4.81
N VAL A 42 7.17 9.61 4.20
CA VAL A 42 6.16 10.59 4.62
C VAL A 42 5.57 10.20 5.98
N SER A 43 5.27 8.92 6.20
CA SER A 43 4.81 8.41 7.50
C SER A 43 5.86 8.67 8.60
N GLY A 44 7.13 8.37 8.32
CA GLY A 44 8.23 8.63 9.25
C GLY A 44 8.41 10.13 9.55
N LEU A 45 8.26 11.01 8.55
CA LEU A 45 8.31 12.45 8.76
C LEU A 45 7.20 12.94 9.70
N ARG A 46 5.98 12.40 9.58
CA ARG A 46 4.86 12.77 10.47
C ARG A 46 5.13 12.38 11.91
N VAL A 47 5.68 11.19 12.15
CA VAL A 47 6.13 10.77 13.48
C VAL A 47 7.25 11.68 13.98
N ALA A 48 8.22 12.02 13.13
CA ALA A 48 9.30 12.94 13.50
C ALA A 48 8.78 14.34 13.90
N LEU A 49 7.70 14.82 13.27
CA LEU A 49 7.06 16.09 13.66
C LEU A 49 6.43 16.03 15.06
N GLU A 50 5.81 14.90 15.45
CA GLU A 50 5.30 14.73 16.82
C GLU A 50 6.44 14.82 17.84
N LEU A 51 7.56 14.13 17.57
CA LEU A 51 8.75 14.18 18.43
C LEU A 51 9.35 15.59 18.51
N LEU A 52 9.46 16.30 17.39
CA LEU A 52 9.96 17.67 17.34
C LEU A 52 9.07 18.67 18.10
N THR A 53 7.78 18.36 18.24
CA THR A 53 6.81 19.20 18.97
C THR A 53 6.70 18.83 20.45
N GLY A 54 7.54 17.92 20.94
CA GLY A 54 7.68 17.60 22.36
C GLY A 54 6.89 16.39 22.83
N HIS A 55 6.26 15.63 21.91
CA HIS A 55 5.63 14.36 22.26
C HIS A 55 6.67 13.25 22.39
N GLU A 56 6.33 12.22 23.16
CA GLU A 56 7.13 11.01 23.30
C GLU A 56 6.40 9.82 22.69
N VAL A 57 7.14 8.89 22.08
CA VAL A 57 6.56 7.64 21.60
C VAL A 57 5.98 6.85 22.78
N ASP A 58 4.78 6.32 22.60
CA ASP A 58 4.23 5.30 23.48
C ASP A 58 4.97 3.97 23.22
N GLU A 59 5.91 3.65 24.12
CA GLU A 59 6.74 2.44 24.00
C GLU A 59 5.92 1.14 23.99
N SER A 60 4.68 1.16 24.48
CA SER A 60 3.79 -0.01 24.42
C SER A 60 3.35 -0.38 22.99
N GLN A 61 3.48 0.56 22.06
CA GLN A 61 3.17 0.38 20.64
C GLN A 61 4.39 -0.09 19.82
N LEU A 62 5.59 -0.13 20.42
CA LEU A 62 6.79 -0.62 19.76
C LEU A 62 6.74 -2.14 19.60
N GLN A 63 7.04 -2.59 18.39
CA GLN A 63 6.99 -3.99 17.97
C GLN A 63 8.29 -4.38 17.24
N GLY A 64 8.25 -5.54 16.58
CA GLY A 64 9.35 -6.10 15.82
C GLY A 64 10.36 -6.86 16.70
N GLN A 65 11.28 -7.57 16.04
CA GLN A 65 12.27 -8.42 16.70
C GLN A 65 13.13 -7.68 17.75
N PHE A 66 13.31 -6.37 17.58
CA PHE A 66 14.16 -5.55 18.43
C PHE A 66 13.36 -4.58 19.34
N GLY A 67 12.01 -4.65 19.32
CA GLY A 67 11.16 -3.84 20.19
C GLY A 67 11.27 -2.33 19.96
N ASN A 68 11.57 -1.90 18.72
CA ASN A 68 11.83 -0.50 18.37
C ASN A 68 11.16 -0.06 17.06
N THR A 69 10.14 -0.80 16.60
CA THR A 69 9.46 -0.53 15.33
C THR A 69 8.01 -0.09 15.56
N LEU A 70 7.61 1.02 14.96
CA LEU A 70 6.20 1.36 14.76
C LEU A 70 5.75 0.78 13.41
N TYR A 71 4.80 -0.16 13.44
CA TYR A 71 4.21 -0.68 12.21
C TYR A 71 3.10 0.24 11.72
N VAL A 72 3.16 0.59 10.44
CA VAL A 72 2.10 1.34 9.77
C VAL A 72 1.25 0.39 8.93
N PRO A 73 -0.07 0.62 8.84
CA PRO A 73 -0.95 -0.20 8.01
C PRO A 73 -0.52 -0.19 6.53
N ILE A 74 -0.66 -1.33 5.86
CA ILE A 74 -0.59 -1.40 4.40
C ILE A 74 -1.82 -0.64 3.87
N PRO A 75 -1.64 0.34 2.96
CA PRO A 75 -2.70 1.28 2.60
C PRO A 75 -3.83 0.64 1.78
N GLY A 76 -3.57 -0.51 1.15
CA GLY A 76 -4.61 -1.22 0.42
C GLY A 76 -4.11 -2.46 -0.31
N VAL A 77 -5.09 -3.23 -0.76
CA VAL A 77 -4.92 -4.39 -1.64
C VAL A 77 -5.93 -4.24 -2.78
N VAL A 78 -5.47 -4.48 -4.00
CA VAL A 78 -6.32 -4.54 -5.19
C VAL A 78 -6.66 -6.00 -5.45
N THR A 79 -7.94 -6.32 -5.40
CA THR A 79 -8.52 -7.64 -5.69
C THR A 79 -9.52 -7.51 -6.84
N ASP A 80 -10.09 -8.62 -7.31
CA ASP A 80 -11.16 -8.55 -8.32
C ASP A 80 -12.36 -7.71 -7.88
N ASP A 81 -12.63 -7.61 -6.57
CA ASP A 81 -13.78 -6.90 -6.02
C ASP A 81 -13.70 -5.38 -6.22
N ASN A 82 -12.49 -4.81 -6.23
CA ASN A 82 -12.25 -3.37 -6.38
C ASN A 82 -11.40 -3.02 -7.62
N PHE A 83 -11.05 -4.01 -8.44
CA PHE A 83 -10.13 -3.83 -9.56
C PHE A 83 -10.57 -2.73 -10.52
N GLU A 84 -11.84 -2.73 -10.93
CA GLU A 84 -12.36 -1.78 -11.92
C GLU A 84 -12.26 -0.34 -11.43
N GLU A 85 -12.66 -0.09 -10.18
CA GLU A 85 -12.56 1.23 -9.55
C GLU A 85 -11.11 1.71 -9.48
N VAL A 86 -10.20 0.85 -9.03
CA VAL A 86 -8.79 1.20 -8.90
C VAL A 86 -8.12 1.36 -10.27
N TYR A 87 -8.44 0.50 -11.24
CA TYR A 87 -7.92 0.60 -12.60
C TYR A 87 -8.28 1.93 -13.25
N GLU A 88 -9.55 2.35 -13.14
CA GLU A 88 -10.01 3.62 -13.70
C GLU A 88 -9.25 4.84 -13.13
N LEU A 89 -8.82 4.79 -11.87
CA LEU A 89 -8.02 5.85 -11.25
C LEU A 89 -6.59 5.95 -11.81
N TYR A 90 -6.01 4.82 -12.25
CA TYR A 90 -4.58 4.73 -12.58
C TYR A 90 -4.29 4.31 -14.03
N LYS A 91 -5.29 4.01 -14.86
CA LYS A 91 -5.10 3.50 -16.22
C LYS A 91 -4.25 4.41 -17.10
N ASP A 92 -4.33 5.72 -16.91
CA ASP A 92 -3.58 6.72 -17.68
C ASP A 92 -2.26 7.14 -17.01
N SER A 93 -1.93 6.57 -15.85
CA SER A 93 -0.66 6.82 -15.17
C SER A 93 0.50 6.14 -15.90
N PRO A 94 1.73 6.69 -15.83
CA PRO A 94 2.92 5.99 -16.31
C PRO A 94 3.02 4.61 -15.66
N ALA A 95 3.42 3.59 -16.42
CA ALA A 95 3.51 2.21 -15.92
C ALA A 95 4.39 2.06 -14.65
N SER A 96 5.37 2.95 -14.49
CA SER A 96 6.26 3.01 -13.32
C SER A 96 5.63 3.63 -12.07
N TYR A 97 4.44 4.21 -12.16
CA TYR A 97 3.73 4.80 -11.02
C TYR A 97 3.32 3.72 -10.04
N THR A 98 3.76 3.85 -8.79
CA THR A 98 3.40 2.99 -7.67
C THR A 98 2.17 3.55 -6.98
N LEU A 99 1.16 2.72 -6.73
CA LEU A 99 0.12 3.10 -5.79
C LEU A 99 0.78 3.28 -4.41
N ASP A 100 0.32 4.28 -3.66
CA ASP A 100 0.98 4.70 -2.43
C ASP A 100 -0.05 5.10 -1.36
N GLY A 101 0.43 5.19 -0.12
CA GLY A 101 -0.31 5.71 1.00
C GLY A 101 0.63 6.01 2.16
N TRP A 102 0.20 6.92 3.03
CA TRP A 102 0.92 7.28 4.25
C TRP A 102 -0.10 7.54 5.35
N ILE A 103 0.35 7.40 6.60
CA ILE A 103 -0.49 7.68 7.77
C ILE A 103 -0.86 9.17 7.81
N SER A 104 -2.02 9.52 8.37
CA SER A 104 -2.37 10.91 8.64
C SER A 104 -1.54 11.47 9.82
N GLN A 105 -1.66 12.78 10.10
CA GLN A 105 -1.02 13.33 11.30
C GLN A 105 -1.68 12.79 12.58
N ALA A 106 -3.00 12.58 12.56
CA ALA A 106 -3.72 12.01 13.70
C ALA A 106 -3.26 10.57 13.99
N ASP A 107 -3.02 9.77 12.95
CA ASP A 107 -2.45 8.43 13.10
C ASP A 107 -1.03 8.47 13.67
N ALA A 108 -0.21 9.44 13.25
CA ALA A 108 1.12 9.64 13.82
C ALA A 108 1.06 10.01 15.31
N HIS A 109 0.14 10.92 15.67
CA HIS A 109 -0.10 11.31 17.06
C HIS A 109 -0.62 10.14 17.91
N ALA A 110 -1.37 9.21 17.32
CA ALA A 110 -1.83 8.01 18.02
C ALA A 110 -0.70 7.10 18.50
N PHE A 111 0.53 7.22 17.95
CA PHE A 111 1.72 6.53 18.44
C PHE A 111 2.39 7.20 19.65
N MET A 112 1.87 8.35 20.10
CA MET A 112 2.45 9.15 21.17
C MET A 112 1.70 8.95 22.51
N LYS A 113 2.33 9.37 23.61
CA LYS A 113 1.75 9.44 24.96
C LYS A 113 1.76 10.86 25.52
#